data_AF-A0A3D3UCL7-F1
#
_entry.id   AF-A0A3D3UCL7-F1
#
_cell.length_a   1.000
_cell.length_b   1.000
_cell.length_c   1.000
_cell.angle_alpha   90.00
_cell.angle_beta   90.00
_cell.angle_gamma   90.00
#
_symmetry.space_group_name_H-M   'P 1'
#
loop_
_entity.id
_entity.type
_entity.pdbx_description
1 polymer ?
#
loop_
_entity_poly.entity_id
_entity_poly.type
_entity_poly.pdbx_seq_one_letter_code
_entity_poly.pdbx_strand_id
1 'polypeptide(L)'
;VCNGVELSSGAIRNHRPDIMYKAFSIAGYDKDAVEREFGGMISAFRYGAPPHGGIAPGVDRIVMLLADEPNIREVIMFPMNQQAQDLMVGAPAEVSAHQLRELHIRLALPAATEKKQDG
;
A
#
# COMPACT_ATOMS: atom_id res chain seq x y z
N VAL A 1 14.58 8.34 -12.04
CA VAL A 1 14.65 9.60 -11.25
C VAL A 1 14.67 10.77 -12.21
N CYS A 2 13.91 11.82 -11.96
CA CYS A 2 13.87 13.06 -12.75
C CYS A 2 13.85 14.25 -11.80
N ASN A 3 14.71 15.25 -12.01
CA ASN A 3 14.81 16.45 -11.15
C ASN A 3 14.86 16.14 -9.64
N GLY A 4 15.58 15.09 -9.26
CA GLY A 4 15.68 14.66 -7.85
C GLY A 4 14.48 13.87 -7.31
N VAL A 5 13.43 13.65 -8.12
CA VAL A 5 12.22 12.93 -7.73
C VAL A 5 12.19 11.52 -8.33
N GLU A 6 11.85 10.52 -7.50
CA GLU A 6 11.57 9.16 -7.97
C GLU A 6 10.19 9.09 -8.65
N LEU A 7 10.21 8.99 -9.98
CA LEU A 7 9.00 8.89 -10.79
C LEU A 7 8.51 7.45 -10.98
N SER A 8 9.40 6.48 -10.87
CA SER A 8 9.07 5.10 -11.19
C SER A 8 10.12 4.14 -10.65
N SER A 9 9.69 2.94 -10.29
CA SER A 9 10.55 1.87 -9.80
C SER A 9 10.09 0.52 -10.34
N GLY A 10 11.02 -0.40 -10.51
CA GLY A 10 10.77 -1.69 -11.13
C GLY A 10 11.89 -2.69 -10.84
N ALA A 11 11.62 -3.95 -11.16
CA ALA A 11 12.60 -5.02 -11.03
C ALA A 11 12.24 -6.20 -11.94
N ILE A 12 13.28 -6.97 -12.30
CA ILE A 12 13.09 -8.34 -12.76
C ILE A 12 12.72 -9.18 -11.54
N ARG A 13 11.70 -10.03 -11.70
CA ARG A 13 11.18 -10.86 -10.63
C ARG A 13 11.75 -12.26 -10.73
N ASN A 14 11.98 -12.84 -9.55
CA ASN A 14 12.30 -14.25 -9.46
C ASN A 14 11.08 -15.08 -9.85
N HIS A 15 11.28 -16.09 -10.70
CA HIS A 15 10.26 -17.04 -11.13
C HIS A 15 10.56 -18.47 -10.65
N ARG A 16 11.66 -18.66 -9.90
CA ARG A 16 12.16 -19.95 -9.45
C ARG A 16 11.88 -20.19 -7.96
N PRO A 17 11.03 -21.15 -7.58
CA PRO A 17 10.68 -21.39 -6.18
C PRO A 17 11.88 -21.66 -5.27
N ASP A 18 12.85 -22.46 -5.73
CA ASP A 18 14.06 -22.82 -4.97
C ASP A 18 14.89 -21.60 -4.58
N ILE A 19 15.07 -20.65 -5.51
CA ILE A 19 15.75 -19.38 -5.26
C ILE A 19 14.94 -18.52 -4.30
N MET A 20 13.61 -18.53 -4.42
CA MET A 20 12.72 -17.75 -3.56
C MET A 20 12.81 -18.18 -2.10
N TYR A 21 12.73 -19.48 -1.81
CA TYR A 21 12.87 -19.98 -0.44
C TYR A 21 14.24 -19.65 0.15
N LYS A 22 15.30 -19.72 -0.65
CA LYS A 22 16.64 -19.34 -0.20
C LYS A 22 16.71 -17.84 0.14
N ALA A 23 16.13 -16.99 -0.69
CA ALA A 23 16.07 -15.55 -0.43
C ALA A 23 15.27 -15.23 0.84
N PHE A 24 14.12 -15.88 1.03
CA PHE A 24 13.31 -15.74 2.25
C PHE A 24 14.03 -16.25 3.50
N SER A 25 14.80 -17.34 3.39
CA SER A 25 15.62 -17.85 4.49
C SER A 25 16.68 -16.84 4.92
N ILE A 26 17.32 -16.13 3.97
CA ILE A 26 18.26 -15.03 4.29
C ILE A 26 17.54 -13.89 5.01
N ALA A 27 16.28 -13.61 4.68
CA ALA A 27 15.44 -12.62 5.33
C ALA A 27 14.84 -13.09 6.68
N GLY A 28 15.15 -14.30 7.15
CA GLY A 28 14.73 -14.82 8.45
C GLY A 28 13.41 -15.58 8.45
N TYR A 29 12.87 -15.94 7.29
CA TYR A 29 11.66 -16.75 7.19
C TYR A 29 12.01 -18.23 7.03
N ASP A 30 11.38 -19.08 7.83
CA ASP A 30 11.38 -20.52 7.55
C ASP A 30 10.44 -20.87 6.40
N LYS A 31 10.56 -22.10 5.91
CA LYS A 31 9.78 -22.57 4.76
C LYS A 31 8.27 -22.58 5.05
N ASP A 32 7.87 -22.93 6.26
CA ASP A 32 6.46 -23.07 6.63
C ASP A 32 5.76 -21.72 6.70
N ALA A 33 6.45 -20.68 7.20
CA ALA A 33 6.01 -19.30 7.15
C ALA A 33 5.84 -18.83 5.71
N VAL A 34 6.80 -19.14 4.82
CA VAL A 34 6.69 -18.76 3.40
C VAL A 34 5.50 -19.45 2.73
N GLU A 35 5.28 -20.74 2.97
CA GLU A 35 4.13 -21.46 2.40
C GLU A 35 2.80 -20.92 2.93
N ARG A 36 2.73 -20.56 4.21
CA ARG A 36 1.51 -20.01 4.81
C ARG A 36 1.16 -18.64 4.24
N GLU A 37 2.13 -17.73 4.13
CA GLU A 37 1.88 -16.35 3.68
C GLU A 37 1.84 -16.24 2.14
N PHE A 38 2.60 -17.08 1.41
CA PHE A 38 2.83 -16.94 -0.03
C PHE A 38 2.53 -18.21 -0.87
N GLY A 39 1.94 -19.25 -0.29
CA GLY A 39 1.76 -20.56 -0.93
C GLY A 39 1.02 -20.53 -2.27
N GLY A 40 0.06 -19.62 -2.44
CA GLY A 40 -0.64 -19.42 -3.72
C GLY A 40 0.32 -18.96 -4.83
N MET A 41 1.15 -17.97 -4.56
CA MET A 41 2.15 -17.46 -5.51
C MET A 41 3.21 -18.53 -5.82
N ILE A 42 3.71 -19.22 -4.78
CA ILE A 42 4.68 -20.31 -4.93
C ILE A 42 4.14 -21.41 -5.84
N SER A 43 2.88 -21.81 -5.60
CA SER A 43 2.22 -22.85 -6.37
C SER A 43 2.10 -22.46 -7.84
N ALA A 44 1.71 -21.21 -8.13
CA ALA A 44 1.67 -20.70 -9.49
C ALA A 44 3.03 -20.81 -10.20
N PHE A 45 4.14 -20.52 -9.52
CA PHE A 45 5.47 -20.62 -10.12
C PHE A 45 5.86 -22.06 -10.50
N ARG A 46 5.36 -23.07 -9.79
CA ARG A 46 5.59 -24.49 -10.09
C ARG A 46 4.98 -24.93 -11.42
N TYR A 47 3.99 -24.21 -11.93
CA TYR A 47 3.38 -24.47 -13.24
C TYR A 47 4.13 -23.79 -14.40
N GLY A 48 5.32 -23.23 -14.15
CA GLY A 48 6.19 -22.69 -15.20
C GLY A 48 6.02 -21.18 -15.42
N ALA A 49 6.07 -20.39 -14.35
CA ALA A 49 6.12 -18.93 -14.50
C ALA A 49 7.38 -18.53 -15.31
N PRO A 50 7.24 -17.74 -16.40
CA PRO A 50 8.38 -17.33 -17.21
C PRO A 50 9.21 -16.26 -16.49
N PRO A 51 10.46 -16.00 -16.93
CA PRO A 51 11.17 -14.79 -16.57
C PRO A 51 10.31 -13.56 -16.87
N HIS A 52 10.06 -12.75 -15.84
CA HIS A 52 9.18 -11.59 -15.95
C HIS A 52 9.74 -10.41 -15.17
N GLY A 53 9.29 -9.22 -15.52
CA GLY A 53 9.68 -7.98 -14.88
C GLY A 53 8.63 -6.92 -15.14
N GLY A 54 8.71 -5.84 -14.39
CA GLY A 54 7.78 -4.74 -14.52
C GLY A 54 8.28 -3.49 -13.81
N ILE A 55 7.55 -2.40 -14.03
CA ILE A 55 7.82 -1.07 -13.52
C ILE A 55 6.49 -0.40 -13.17
N ALA A 56 6.49 0.44 -12.13
CA ALA A 56 5.32 1.15 -11.65
C ALA A 56 5.59 2.66 -11.61
N PRO A 57 5.10 3.43 -12.61
CA PRO A 57 5.23 4.88 -12.62
C PRO A 57 4.22 5.54 -11.68
N GLY A 58 4.70 6.49 -10.87
CA GLY A 58 3.88 7.36 -10.04
C GLY A 58 3.28 8.49 -10.88
N VAL A 59 2.10 8.23 -11.46
CA VAL A 59 1.41 9.16 -12.39
C VAL A 59 1.23 10.54 -11.79
N ASP A 60 0.79 10.66 -10.53
CA ASP A 60 0.56 11.96 -9.89
C ASP A 60 1.83 12.81 -9.82
N ARG A 61 2.98 12.18 -9.53
CA ARG A 61 4.28 12.88 -9.50
C ARG A 61 4.74 13.27 -10.89
N ILE A 62 4.48 12.43 -11.90
CA ILE A 62 4.79 12.74 -13.29
C ILE A 62 4.00 13.98 -13.72
N VAL A 63 2.69 13.99 -13.47
CA VAL A 63 1.81 15.12 -13.82
C VAL A 63 2.20 16.37 -13.04
N MET A 64 2.45 16.27 -11.73
CA MET A 64 2.93 17.38 -10.89
C MET A 64 4.19 18.03 -11.48
N LEU A 65 5.19 17.25 -11.88
CA LEU A 65 6.40 17.80 -12.49
C LEU A 65 6.17 18.40 -13.88
N LEU A 66 5.28 17.80 -14.69
CA LEU A 66 4.96 18.32 -16.02
C LEU A 66 4.17 19.64 -15.97
N ALA A 67 3.33 19.80 -14.94
CA ALA A 67 2.55 20.99 -14.69
C ALA A 67 3.31 22.07 -13.88
N ASP A 68 4.55 21.79 -13.47
CA ASP A 68 5.36 22.66 -12.58
C ASP A 68 4.65 23.00 -11.26
N GLU A 69 3.92 22.03 -10.71
CA GLU A 69 3.16 22.21 -9.48
C GLU A 69 4.00 21.86 -8.24
N PRO A 70 3.86 22.60 -7.13
CA PRO A 70 4.67 22.40 -5.93
C PRO A 70 4.24 21.17 -5.11
N ASN A 71 3.05 20.62 -5.39
CA ASN A 71 2.49 19.51 -4.63
C ASN A 71 1.54 18.64 -5.49
N ILE A 72 1.49 17.34 -5.21
CA ILE A 72 0.56 16.42 -5.88
C ILE A 72 -0.91 16.77 -5.66
N ARG A 73 -1.24 17.53 -4.59
CA ARG A 73 -2.61 17.98 -4.32
C ARG A 73 -3.14 18.91 -5.42
N GLU A 74 -2.27 19.64 -6.12
CA GLU A 74 -2.67 20.54 -7.21
C GLU A 74 -3.07 19.78 -8.47
N VAL A 75 -2.71 18.49 -8.58
CA VAL A 75 -3.03 17.63 -9.74
C VAL A 75 -4.00 16.50 -9.42
N ILE A 76 -4.56 16.48 -8.21
CA ILE A 76 -5.58 15.53 -7.76
C ILE A 76 -6.87 16.30 -7.53
N MET A 77 -7.96 15.89 -8.18
CA MET A 77 -9.23 16.62 -8.16
C MET A 77 -9.84 16.79 -6.75
N PHE A 78 -9.77 15.75 -5.91
CA PHE A 78 -10.28 15.75 -4.54
C PHE A 78 -9.20 15.21 -3.59
N PRO A 79 -8.21 16.04 -3.21
CA PRO A 79 -7.09 15.59 -2.41
C PRO A 79 -7.48 15.49 -0.92
N MET A 80 -6.86 14.55 -0.22
CA MET A 80 -6.97 14.48 1.24
C MET A 80 -5.95 15.41 1.93
N ASN A 81 -6.29 15.87 3.13
CA ASN A 81 -5.35 16.58 4.00
C ASN A 81 -4.26 15.63 4.56
N GLN A 82 -3.32 16.14 5.35
CA GLN A 82 -2.23 15.31 5.92
C GLN A 82 -2.71 14.28 6.95
N GLN A 83 -3.93 14.42 7.47
CA GLN A 83 -4.57 13.49 8.38
C GLN A 83 -5.42 12.43 7.64
N ALA A 84 -5.26 12.33 6.31
CA ALA A 84 -6.04 11.44 5.44
C ALA A 84 -7.56 11.69 5.48
N GLN A 85 -7.96 12.95 5.60
CA GLN A 85 -9.37 13.37 5.61
C GLN A 85 -9.71 14.11 4.31
N ASP A 86 -10.89 13.82 3.77
CA ASP A 86 -11.52 14.61 2.73
C ASP A 86 -12.50 15.60 3.39
N LEU A 87 -12.13 16.88 3.36
CA LEU A 87 -12.90 17.95 4.01
C LEU A 87 -14.14 18.36 3.21
N MET A 88 -14.20 18.06 1.92
CA MET A 88 -15.33 18.43 1.07
C MET A 88 -16.55 17.55 1.38
N VAL A 89 -16.32 16.25 1.54
CA VAL A 89 -17.40 15.28 1.85
C VAL A 89 -17.44 14.87 3.33
N GLY A 90 -16.51 15.36 4.14
CA GLY A 90 -16.44 15.04 5.58
C GLY A 90 -16.08 13.59 5.85
N ALA A 91 -15.13 13.03 5.09
CA ALA A 91 -14.65 11.65 5.26
C ALA A 91 -13.28 11.60 5.95
N PRO A 92 -12.97 10.55 6.74
CA PRO A 92 -13.84 9.43 7.11
C PRO A 92 -14.98 9.85 8.05
N ALA A 93 -16.08 9.09 8.04
CA ALA A 93 -17.26 9.32 8.87
C ALA A 93 -17.64 8.05 9.64
N GLU A 94 -18.43 8.21 10.72
CA GLU A 94 -18.95 7.08 11.48
C GLU A 94 -19.95 6.25 10.66
N VAL A 95 -19.92 4.93 10.87
CA VAL A 95 -20.88 3.98 10.28
C VAL A 95 -21.91 3.54 11.30
N SER A 96 -23.10 3.18 10.85
CA SER A 96 -24.16 2.75 11.76
C SER A 96 -23.85 1.40 12.41
N ALA A 97 -24.40 1.19 13.62
CA ALA A 97 -24.30 -0.09 14.30
C ALA A 97 -24.95 -1.25 13.52
N HIS A 98 -25.93 -0.96 12.65
CA HIS A 98 -26.53 -1.97 11.78
C HIS A 98 -25.53 -2.48 10.74
N GLN A 99 -24.85 -1.58 10.03
CA GLN A 99 -23.82 -1.91 9.03
C GLN A 99 -22.66 -2.69 9.65
N LEU A 100 -22.22 -2.31 10.85
CA LEU A 100 -21.17 -3.04 11.57
C LEU A 100 -21.60 -4.47 11.91
N ARG A 101 -22.85 -4.66 12.37
CA ARG A 101 -23.38 -5.99 12.68
C ARG A 101 -23.54 -6.86 11.44
N GLU A 102 -24.01 -6.27 10.33
CA GLU A 102 -24.14 -6.95 9.04
C GLU A 102 -22.80 -7.52 8.56
N LEU A 103 -21.70 -6.78 8.76
CA LEU A 103 -20.35 -7.21 8.40
C LEU A 103 -19.64 -8.02 9.50
N HIS A 104 -20.31 -8.33 10.62
CA HIS A 104 -19.74 -9.00 11.79
C HIS A 104 -18.52 -8.29 12.41
N ILE A 105 -18.47 -6.95 12.34
CA ILE A 105 -17.38 -6.12 12.86
C ILE A 105 -17.78 -5.51 14.22
N ARG A 106 -16.81 -5.43 15.14
CA ARG A 106 -16.93 -4.65 16.40
C ARG A 106 -15.80 -3.63 16.47
N LEU A 107 -16.12 -2.40 16.85
CA LEU A 107 -15.12 -1.35 17.06
C LEU A 107 -14.37 -1.60 18.37
N ALA A 108 -13.04 -1.55 18.31
CA ALA A 108 -12.14 -1.58 19.46
C ALA A 108 -11.33 -0.28 19.46
N LEU A 109 -11.99 0.82 19.83
CA LEU A 109 -11.37 2.14 19.83
C LEU A 109 -10.25 2.19 20.90
N PRO A 110 -9.13 2.87 20.61
CA PRO A 110 -8.07 3.06 21.61
C PRO A 110 -8.61 3.82 22.83
N ALA A 111 -7.98 3.60 23.99
CA ALA A 111 -8.35 4.32 25.21
C ALA A 111 -8.27 5.84 24.97
N ALA A 112 -9.29 6.58 25.40
CA ALA A 112 -9.34 8.02 25.19
C ALA A 112 -8.15 8.69 25.90
N THR A 113 -7.23 9.27 25.13
CA THR A 113 -6.27 10.22 25.67
C THR A 113 -7.01 11.50 26.01
N GLU A 114 -6.96 11.92 27.29
CA GLU A 114 -7.50 13.20 27.74
C GLU A 114 -6.92 14.33 26.86
N LYS A 115 -7.80 15.07 26.17
CA LYS A 115 -7.40 16.27 25.44
C LYS A 115 -6.92 17.30 26.46
N LYS A 116 -5.63 17.67 26.43
CA LYS A 116 -5.17 18.91 27.07
C LYS A 116 -5.97 20.06 26.50
N GLN A 117 -6.68 20.78 27.36
CA GLN A 117 -7.29 22.07 27.04
C GLN A 117 -6.16 23.05 26.77
N ASP A 118 -5.87 23.33 25.51
CA ASP A 118 -5.04 24.47 25.14
C ASP A 118 -5.90 25.74 25.34
N GLY A 119 -5.46 26.61 26.24
CA GLY A 119 -6.08 27.89 26.57
C GLY A 119 -5.65 29.03 25.65
#